data_AF-A0A7Z9M6Y7-F1
#
_entry.id   AF-A0A7Z9M6Y7-F1
#
_cell.length_a   1.000
_cell.length_b   1.000
_cell.length_c   1.000
_cell.angle_alpha   90.00
_cell.angle_beta   90.00
_cell.angle_gamma   90.00
#
_symmetry.space_group_name_H-M   'P 1'
#
loop_
_entity.id
_entity.type
_entity.pdbx_description
1 polymer ?
#
loop_
_entity_poly.entity_id
_entity_poly.type
_entity_poly.pdbx_seq_one_letter_code
_entity_poly.pdbx_strand_id
1 'polypeptide(L)'
;MLRIMVKELLPNVIIPVLALAVIGMSRVIVIEGILSFLGVGLPPPNPTWGKMISEGFSELSYAPHVTFVPATAMFLTILSFNLIGDRLRTLTNLRTGQLYVLK
;
A
#
# COMPACT_ATOMS: atom_id res chain seq x y z
N MET A 1 -14.27 -29.59 12.93
CA MET A 1 -13.10 -28.71 13.14
C MET A 1 -13.21 -27.38 12.41
N LEU A 2 -13.43 -27.34 11.08
CA LEU A 2 -13.47 -26.09 10.30
C LEU A 2 -14.46 -25.02 10.82
N ARG A 3 -15.65 -25.45 11.28
CA ARG A 3 -16.69 -24.57 11.84
C ARG A 3 -16.24 -23.79 13.08
N ILE A 4 -15.37 -24.36 13.93
CA ILE A 4 -14.88 -23.69 15.15
C ILE A 4 -13.82 -22.65 14.75
N MET A 5 -12.92 -23.02 13.83
CA MET A 5 -11.89 -22.09 13.33
C MET A 5 -12.51 -20.86 12.66
N VAL A 6 -13.50 -21.04 11.79
CA VAL A 6 -14.13 -19.93 11.05
C VAL A 6 -15.02 -19.06 11.96
N LYS A 7 -15.64 -19.63 12.99
CA LYS A 7 -16.60 -18.90 13.83
C LYS A 7 -15.95 -18.24 15.06
N GLU A 8 -14.87 -18.80 15.58
CA GLU A 8 -14.21 -18.31 16.81
C GLU A 8 -12.86 -17.62 16.53
N LEU A 9 -12.01 -18.16 15.64
CA LEU A 9 -10.71 -17.56 15.37
C LEU A 9 -10.83 -16.40 14.35
N LEU A 10 -11.56 -16.62 13.26
CA LEU A 10 -11.67 -15.67 12.14
C LEU A 10 -12.01 -14.22 12.55
N PRO A 11 -13.04 -13.94 13.38
CA PRO A 11 -13.38 -12.56 13.75
C PRO A 11 -12.29 -11.87 14.58
N ASN A 12 -11.38 -12.61 15.20
CA ASN A 12 -10.29 -12.07 16.01
C ASN A 12 -9.03 -11.77 15.18
N VAL A 13 -8.81 -12.47 14.06
CA VAL A 13 -7.64 -12.29 13.18
C VAL A 13 -7.92 -11.45 11.93
N ILE A 14 -9.19 -11.23 11.56
CA ILE A 14 -9.54 -10.54 10.31
C ILE A 14 -9.04 -9.09 10.28
N ILE A 15 -9.20 -8.34 11.37
CA ILE A 15 -8.76 -6.94 11.46
C ILE A 15 -7.24 -6.81 11.34
N PRO A 16 -6.40 -7.56 12.08
CA PRO A 16 -4.95 -7.47 11.93
C PRO A 16 -4.46 -7.98 10.57
N VAL A 17 -5.08 -9.02 10.00
CA VAL A 17 -4.75 -9.49 8.64
C VAL A 17 -5.05 -8.43 7.60
N LEU A 18 -6.20 -7.76 7.68
CA LEU A 18 -6.54 -6.66 6.78
C LEU A 18 -5.57 -5.49 6.93
N ALA A 19 -5.18 -5.12 8.16
CA ALA A 19 -4.17 -4.10 8.39
C ALA A 19 -2.84 -4.43 7.68
N LEU A 20 -2.38 -5.68 7.81
CA LEU A 20 -1.15 -6.14 7.15
C LEU A 20 -1.28 -6.16 5.63
N ALA A 21 -2.42 -6.58 5.09
CA ALA A 21 -2.67 -6.58 3.65
C ALA A 21 -2.64 -5.16 3.07
N VAL A 22 -3.27 -4.21 3.75
CA VAL A 22 -3.30 -2.79 3.35
C VAL A 22 -1.90 -2.18 3.34
N ILE A 23 -1.11 -2.39 4.40
CA ILE A 23 0.30 -1.94 4.45
C ILE A 23 1.14 -2.65 3.38
N GLY A 24 0.86 -3.94 3.14
CA GLY A 24 1.49 -4.74 2.10
C GLY A 24 1.29 -4.14 0.71
N MET A 25 0.09 -3.64 0.42
CA MET A 25 -0.22 -3.03 -0.88
C MET A 25 0.67 -1.83 -1.18
N SER A 26 0.91 -0.97 -0.18
CA SER A 26 1.87 0.15 -0.31
C SER A 26 3.25 -0.30 -0.77
N ARG A 27 3.75 -1.42 -0.22
CA ARG A 27 5.07 -1.97 -0.55
C ARG A 27 5.11 -2.52 -1.97
N VAL A 28 4.06 -3.23 -2.38
CA VAL A 28 3.93 -3.76 -3.74
C VAL A 28 3.94 -2.62 -4.76
N ILE A 29 3.19 -1.54 -4.51
CA ILE A 29 3.18 -0.35 -5.39
C ILE A 29 4.59 0.25 -5.52
N VAL A 30 5.33 0.39 -4.43
CA VAL A 30 6.71 0.92 -4.47
C VAL A 30 7.62 0.02 -5.28
N ILE A 31 7.59 -1.30 -5.04
CA ILE A 31 8.45 -2.26 -5.74
C ILE A 31 8.13 -2.30 -7.23
N GLU A 32 6.85 -2.37 -7.59
CA GLU A 32 6.40 -2.33 -8.99
C GLU A 32 6.82 -1.02 -9.66
N GLY A 33 6.63 0.12 -9.00
CA GLY A 33 7.02 1.42 -9.53
C GLY A 33 8.52 1.54 -9.76
N ILE A 34 9.36 0.99 -8.87
CA ILE A 34 10.82 0.93 -9.07
C ILE A 34 11.18 0.05 -10.27
N LEU A 35 10.56 -1.13 -10.40
CA LEU A 35 10.79 -2.03 -11.54
C LEU A 35 10.38 -1.37 -12.86
N SER A 36 9.20 -0.74 -12.88
CA SER A 36 8.69 0.04 -14.01
C SER A 36 9.60 1.21 -14.36
N PHE A 37 10.11 1.92 -13.36
CA PHE A 37 11.07 3.01 -13.53
C PHE A 37 12.38 2.54 -14.18
N LEU A 38 12.88 1.36 -13.78
CA LEU A 38 14.07 0.72 -14.34
C LEU A 38 13.83 0.05 -15.71
N GLY A 39 12.60 0.10 -16.24
CA GLY A 39 12.24 -0.51 -17.53
C GLY A 39 11.95 -2.02 -17.49
N VAL A 40 11.86 -2.61 -16.29
CA VAL A 40 11.55 -4.04 -16.05
C VAL A 40 10.04 -4.25 -15.78
N GLY A 41 9.25 -3.18 -15.83
CA GLY A 41 7.80 -3.21 -15.62
C GLY A 41 7.01 -3.65 -16.84
N LEU A 42 5.72 -3.28 -16.85
CA LEU A 42 4.84 -3.61 -17.97
C LEU A 42 5.34 -2.97 -19.28
N PRO A 43 5.36 -3.72 -20.40
CA PRO A 43 5.79 -3.16 -21.66
C PRO A 43 4.77 -2.12 -22.17
N PRO A 44 5.23 -1.09 -22.91
CA PRO A 44 4.32 -0.21 -23.64
C PRO A 44 3.39 -1.06 -24.54
N PRO A 45 2.12 -0.67 -24.72
CA PRO A 45 1.52 0.66 -24.52
C PRO A 45 0.90 0.89 -23.12
N ASN A 46 1.03 -0.06 -22.19
CA ASN A 46 0.37 0.05 -20.89
C ASN A 46 1.04 1.13 -20.02
N PRO A 47 0.34 2.21 -19.64
CA PRO A 47 0.92 3.23 -18.81
C PRO A 47 1.09 2.73 -17.37
N THR A 48 2.31 2.81 -16.83
CA THR A 48 2.58 2.61 -15.41
C THR A 48 3.12 3.90 -14.82
N TRP A 49 2.83 4.16 -13.54
CA TRP A 49 3.30 5.40 -12.90
C TRP A 49 4.83 5.46 -12.84
N GLY A 50 5.51 4.33 -12.59
CA GLY A 50 6.97 4.27 -12.61
C GLY A 50 7.59 4.64 -13.96
N LYS A 51 6.98 4.17 -15.06
CA LYS A 51 7.44 4.46 -16.42
C LYS A 51 7.14 5.91 -16.84
N MET A 52 5.98 6.44 -16.45
CA MET A 52 5.66 7.86 -16.69
C MET A 52 6.66 8.79 -15.98
N ILE A 53 7.11 8.41 -14.78
CA ILE A 53 8.14 9.16 -14.04
C ILE A 53 9.51 9.07 -14.74
N SER A 54 9.91 7.90 -15.24
CA SER A 54 11.20 7.75 -15.92
C SER A 54 11.24 8.47 -17.27
N GLU A 55 10.16 8.40 -18.05
CA GLU A 55 10.05 9.11 -19.33
C GLU A 55 10.00 10.64 -19.13
N GLY A 56 9.32 11.11 -18.09
CA GLY A 56 9.22 12.54 -17.81
C GLY A 56 10.53 13.21 -17.35
N PHE A 57 11.57 12.44 -16.98
CA PHE A 57 12.86 13.04 -16.59
C PHE A 57 13.56 13.75 -17.74
N SER A 58 13.43 13.28 -18.99
CA SER A 58 14.01 13.98 -20.15
C SER A 58 13.29 15.30 -20.46
N GLU A 59 12.01 15.37 -20.12
CA GLU A 59 11.16 16.52 -20.39
C GLU A 59 11.04 17.48 -19.19
N LEU A 60 11.78 17.26 -18.10
CA LEU A 60 11.59 18.00 -16.85
C LEU A 60 11.75 19.52 -17.02
N SER A 61 12.63 19.96 -17.93
CA SER A 61 12.86 21.38 -18.23
C SER A 61 11.71 22.03 -19.01
N TYR A 62 10.96 21.26 -19.80
CA TYR A 62 9.93 21.78 -20.72
C TYR A 62 8.51 21.45 -20.26
N ALA A 63 8.30 20.28 -19.65
CA ALA A 63 7.01 19.76 -19.22
C ALA A 63 7.12 19.03 -17.86
N PRO A 64 7.45 19.73 -16.77
CA PRO A 64 7.67 19.10 -15.45
C PRO A 64 6.43 18.37 -14.92
N HIS A 65 5.23 18.81 -15.31
CA HIS A 65 3.97 18.19 -14.89
C HIS A 65 3.86 16.71 -15.29
N VAL A 66 4.52 16.29 -16.38
CA VAL A 66 4.51 14.89 -16.85
C VAL A 66 5.10 13.94 -15.80
N THR A 67 6.11 14.41 -15.04
CA THR A 67 6.73 13.65 -13.94
C THR A 67 6.01 13.86 -12.62
N PHE A 68 5.67 15.11 -12.28
CA PHE A 68 5.13 15.45 -10.95
C PHE A 68 3.73 14.89 -10.71
N VAL A 69 2.88 14.82 -11.74
CA VAL A 69 1.51 14.30 -11.61
C VAL A 69 1.51 12.81 -11.19
N PRO A 70 2.14 11.88 -11.94
CA PRO A 70 2.17 10.47 -11.53
C PRO A 70 2.95 10.26 -10.22
N ALA A 71 4.02 11.02 -9.97
CA ALA A 71 4.76 10.94 -8.71
C ALA A 71 3.90 11.32 -7.50
N THR A 72 3.12 12.40 -7.61
CA THR A 72 2.24 12.85 -6.52
C THR A 72 1.08 11.88 -6.33
N ALA A 73 0.49 11.37 -7.42
CA ALA A 73 -0.58 10.36 -7.34
C ALA A 73 -0.09 9.08 -6.65
N MET A 74 1.10 8.60 -7.01
CA MET A 74 1.73 7.45 -6.37
C MET A 74 2.01 7.70 -4.89
N PHE A 75 2.58 8.85 -4.55
CA PHE A 75 2.83 9.26 -3.17
C PHE A 75 1.56 9.28 -2.33
N LEU A 76 0.50 9.93 -2.80
CA LEU A 76 -0.78 10.01 -2.08
C LEU A 76 -1.43 8.65 -1.90
N THR A 77 -1.31 7.77 -2.89
CA THR A 77 -1.85 6.40 -2.82
C THR A 77 -1.13 5.58 -1.76
N ILE A 78 0.21 5.59 -1.78
CA ILE A 78 1.05 4.93 -0.77
C ILE A 78 0.75 5.47 0.62
N LEU A 79 0.67 6.80 0.76
CA LEU A 79 0.37 7.45 2.04
C LEU A 79 -1.01 7.04 2.56
N SER A 80 -2.03 7.02 1.70
CA SER A 80 -3.40 6.63 2.06
C SER A 80 -3.44 5.19 2.58
N PHE A 81 -2.82 4.25 1.88
CA PHE A 81 -2.76 2.86 2.33
C PHE A 81 -1.97 2.71 3.64
N ASN A 82 -0.82 3.38 3.80
CA ASN A 82 -0.08 3.35 5.06
C ASN A 82 -0.93 3.89 6.23
N LEU A 83 -1.58 5.04 6.05
CA LEU A 83 -2.43 5.62 7.09
C LEU A 83 -3.60 4.70 7.45
N ILE A 84 -4.32 4.16 6.47
CA ILE A 84 -5.44 3.22 6.72
C ILE A 84 -4.94 1.99 7.48
N GLY A 85 -3.81 1.42 7.05
CA GLY A 85 -3.18 0.27 7.68
C GLY A 85 -2.80 0.54 9.14
N ASP A 86 -2.21 1.70 9.42
CA ASP A 86 -1.84 2.11 10.78
C ASP A 86 -3.05 2.34 11.68
N ARG A 87 -4.15 2.90 11.14
CA ARG A 87 -5.40 3.03 11.89
C ARG A 87 -5.99 1.66 12.22
N LEU A 88 -6.06 0.74 11.25
CA LEU A 88 -6.53 -0.63 11.48
C LEU A 88 -5.67 -1.37 12.52
N ARG A 89 -4.35 -1.23 12.45
CA ARG A 89 -3.41 -1.82 13.42
C ARG A 89 -3.60 -1.25 14.83
N THR A 90 -3.89 0.05 14.92
CA THR A 90 -4.15 0.70 16.21
C THR A 90 -5.41 0.12 16.88
N LEU A 91 -6.48 -0.11 16.11
CA LEU A 91 -7.71 -0.73 16.62
C LEU A 91 -7.46 -2.13 17.22
N THR A 92 -6.56 -2.91 16.62
CA THR A 92 -6.19 -4.24 17.14
C THR A 92 -5.34 -4.17 18.40
N ASN A 93 -4.45 -3.18 18.52
CA ASN A 93 -3.62 -3.00 19.70
C ASN A 93 -4.45 -2.57 20.92
N LEU A 94 -5.44 -1.71 20.75
CA LEU A 94 -6.35 -1.29 21.84
C LEU A 94 -7.11 -2.48 22.45
N ARG A 95 -7.60 -3.39 21.60
CA ARG A 95 -8.29 -4.61 22.05
C ARG A 95 -7.39 -5.52 22.89
N THR A 96 -6.11 -5.57 22.57
CA THR A 96 -5.12 -6.37 23.32
C THR A 96 -4.74 -5.68 24.64
N GLY A 97 -4.57 -4.36 24.65
CA GLY A 97 -4.24 -3.58 25.85
C GLY A 97 -5.35 -3.61 26.92
N GLN A 98 -6.62 -3.60 26.52
CA GLN A 98 -7.75 -3.68 27.47
C GLN A 98 -7.81 -5.01 28.24
N LEU A 99 -7.32 -6.11 27.66
CA LEU A 99 -7.27 -7.43 28.33
C LEU A 99 -6.19 -7.50 29.42
N TYR A 100 -5.20 -6.61 29.40
CA TYR A 100 -4.08 -6.57 30.36
C TYR A 100 -4.36 -5.62 31.54
N VAL A 101 -5.26 -4.64 31.37
CA VAL A 101 -5.62 -3.67 32.43
C VAL A 101 -6.73 -4.19 33.35
N LEU A 102 -7.48 -5.21 32.92
CA LEU A 102 -8.61 -5.81 33.67
C LEU A 102 -8.25 -7.12 34.40
N LYS A 103 -6.97 -7.45 34.53
CA LYS A 103 -6.43 -8.55 35.35
C LYS A 103 -5.46 -7.98 36.38
#